data_AF-A0A940TGQ7-F1
#
_entry.id   AF-A0A940TGQ7-F1
#
_cell.length_a   1.000
_cell.length_b   1.000
_cell.length_c   1.000
_cell.angle_alpha   90.00
_cell.angle_beta   90.00
_cell.angle_gamma   90.00
#
_symmetry.space_group_name_H-M   'P 1'
#
loop_
_entity.id
_entity.type
_entity.pdbx_description
1 polymer ?
#
loop_
_entity_poly.entity_id
_entity_poly.type
_entity_poly.pdbx_seq_one_letter_code
_entity_poly.pdbx_strand_id
1 'polypeptide(L)'
;MVRGINKRVIEINETGNPYFDKAVLYMNDHSKGDSGAMEEEARRYLATIQKVRWSGRLPLKERLGWKFWLTALSGGALSWLLLALL
;
A
#
# COMPACT_ATOMS: atom_id res chain seq x y z
N MET A 1 -5.76 39.34 -16.22
CA MET A 1 -6.94 38.52 -16.59
C MET A 1 -6.79 37.14 -16.01
N VAL A 2 -7.67 36.72 -15.10
CA VAL A 2 -7.76 35.31 -14.67
C VAL A 2 -8.76 34.63 -15.58
N ARG A 3 -8.34 33.63 -16.36
CA ARG A 3 -9.26 32.78 -17.13
C ARG A 3 -9.80 31.70 -16.20
N GLY A 4 -11.04 31.87 -15.74
CA GLY A 4 -11.75 30.83 -14.98
C GLY A 4 -12.18 29.71 -15.93
N ILE A 5 -11.88 28.47 -15.57
CA ILE A 5 -12.44 27.28 -16.21
C ILE A 5 -13.51 26.71 -15.29
N ASN A 6 -14.67 26.36 -15.84
CA ASN A 6 -15.72 25.70 -15.08
C ASN A 6 -15.27 24.26 -14.78
N LYS A 7 -15.27 23.86 -13.52
CA LYS A 7 -14.90 22.51 -13.08
C LYS A 7 -15.95 21.97 -12.15
N ARG A 8 -16.36 20.73 -12.40
CA ARG A 8 -17.18 19.97 -11.46
C ARG A 8 -16.28 19.40 -10.36
N VAL A 9 -16.74 19.52 -9.11
CA VAL A 9 -16.00 19.04 -7.93
C VAL A 9 -16.86 18.05 -7.17
N ILE A 10 -16.30 16.90 -6.82
CA ILE A 10 -16.91 15.92 -5.93
C ILE A 10 -16.11 15.93 -4.63
N GLU A 11 -16.81 16.17 -3.52
CA GLU A 11 -16.23 16.13 -2.17
C GLU A 11 -16.71 14.88 -1.43
N ILE A 12 -15.77 14.10 -0.93
CA ILE A 12 -16.04 12.87 -0.16
C ILE A 12 -15.47 13.06 1.24
N ASN A 13 -16.34 13.16 2.24
CA ASN A 13 -15.95 13.34 3.64
C ASN A 13 -15.59 12.01 4.31
N GLU A 14 -16.22 10.91 3.89
CA GLU A 14 -15.93 9.58 4.41
C GLU A 14 -14.81 8.95 3.60
N THR A 15 -13.57 9.33 3.91
CA THR A 15 -12.42 8.74 3.22
C THR A 15 -12.14 7.33 3.74
N GLY A 16 -12.39 7.03 5.03
CA GLY A 16 -11.95 5.77 5.65
C GLY A 16 -10.44 5.73 5.94
N ASN A 17 -9.73 6.85 5.77
CA ASN A 17 -8.32 6.99 6.09
C ASN A 17 -8.16 7.74 7.41
N PRO A 18 -7.38 7.23 8.39
CA PRO A 18 -7.22 7.87 9.70
C PRO A 18 -6.47 9.21 9.65
N TYR A 19 -5.87 9.58 8.52
CA TYR A 19 -5.05 10.79 8.37
C TYR A 19 -5.69 11.87 7.48
N PHE A 20 -6.79 11.58 6.78
CA PHE A 20 -7.38 12.51 5.80
C PHE A 20 -8.88 12.65 6.01
N ASP A 21 -9.32 13.85 6.38
CA ASP A 21 -10.72 14.14 6.69
C ASP A 21 -11.63 14.23 5.47
N LYS A 22 -11.09 14.58 4.30
CA LYS A 22 -11.85 14.65 3.04
C LYS A 22 -10.99 14.40 1.82
N ALA A 23 -11.62 13.95 0.76
CA ALA A 23 -11.06 13.87 -0.57
C ALA A 23 -11.85 14.78 -1.53
N VAL A 24 -11.12 15.52 -2.37
CA VAL A 24 -11.69 16.45 -3.34
C VAL A 24 -11.25 16.01 -4.73
N LEU A 25 -12.21 15.59 -5.55
CA LEU A 25 -11.97 15.19 -6.93
C LEU A 25 -12.41 16.29 -7.88
N TYR A 26 -11.50 16.69 -8.77
CA TYR A 26 -11.77 17.66 -9.82
C TYR A 26 -12.02 16.95 -11.14
N MET A 27 -13.18 17.19 -11.74
CA MET A 27 -13.58 16.60 -13.01
C MET A 27 -13.56 17.64 -14.12
N ASN A 28 -13.23 17.18 -15.33
CA ASN A 28 -13.33 17.99 -16.53
C ASN A 28 -14.80 18.09 -16.98
N ASP A 29 -15.20 19.26 -17.46
CA ASP A 29 -16.60 19.63 -17.75
C ASP A 29 -17.27 18.77 -18.86
N HIS A 30 -16.48 18.00 -19.60
CA HIS A 30 -16.97 17.07 -20.63
C HIS A 30 -17.60 15.80 -20.05
N SER A 31 -17.54 15.56 -18.74
CA SER A 31 -18.20 14.44 -18.10
C SER A 31 -19.72 14.64 -18.07
N LYS A 32 -20.41 14.23 -19.14
CA LYS A 32 -21.87 14.09 -19.16
C LYS A 32 -22.23 12.72 -18.59
N GLY A 33 -22.77 12.69 -17.39
CA GLY A 33 -23.21 11.47 -16.73
C GLY A 33 -24.04 11.80 -15.49
N ASP A 34 -24.78 10.81 -15.03
CA ASP A 34 -25.59 10.92 -13.83
C ASP A 34 -24.72 11.17 -12.60
N SER A 35 -25.15 12.11 -11.76
CA SER A 35 -24.42 12.54 -10.56
C SER A 35 -24.17 11.40 -9.57
N GLY A 36 -25.15 10.50 -9.40
CA GLY A 36 -25.02 9.36 -8.50
C GLY A 36 -23.98 8.35 -8.97
N ALA A 37 -24.00 8.02 -10.27
CA ALA A 37 -23.01 7.12 -10.86
C ALA A 37 -21.57 7.64 -10.74
N MET A 38 -21.36 8.96 -10.90
CA MET A 38 -20.05 9.59 -10.75
C MET A 38 -19.54 9.58 -9.31
N GLU A 39 -20.44 9.80 -8.34
CA GLU A 39 -20.07 9.73 -6.93
C GLU A 39 -19.64 8.31 -6.55
N GLU A 40 -20.35 7.30 -7.04
CA GLU A 40 -20.00 5.91 -6.80
C GLU A 40 -18.65 5.55 -7.43
N GLU A 41 -18.39 5.99 -8.66
CA GLU A 41 -17.10 5.81 -9.33
C GLU A 41 -15.96 6.52 -8.57
N ALA A 42 -16.19 7.74 -8.09
CA ALA A 42 -15.24 8.47 -7.27
C ALA A 42 -14.92 7.73 -5.94
N ARG A 43 -15.94 7.16 -5.28
CA ARG A 43 -15.76 6.33 -4.08
C ARG A 43 -14.94 5.07 -4.39
N ARG A 44 -15.22 4.37 -5.50
CA ARG A 44 -14.42 3.21 -5.95
C ARG A 44 -12.97 3.58 -6.25
N TYR A 45 -12.75 4.74 -6.88
CA TYR A 45 -11.41 5.25 -7.17
C TYR A 45 -10.61 5.50 -5.88
N LEU A 46 -11.21 6.17 -4.89
CA LEU A 46 -10.56 6.40 -3.59
C LEU A 46 -10.21 5.10 -2.86
N ALA A 47 -11.09 4.11 -2.88
CA ALA A 47 -10.83 2.80 -2.29
C ALA A 47 -9.61 2.09 -2.93
N THR A 48 -9.35 2.34 -4.21
CA THR A 48 -8.21 1.77 -4.93
C THR A 48 -6.89 2.39 -4.49
N ILE A 49 -6.87 3.72 -4.26
CA ILE A 49 -5.68 4.44 -3.77
C ILE A 49 -5.25 3.92 -2.39
N GLN A 50 -6.22 3.63 -1.51
CA GLN A 50 -5.93 3.16 -0.17
C GLN A 50 -5.25 1.79 -0.14
N LYS A 51 -5.69 0.85 -0.99
CA LYS A 51 -5.13 -0.50 -1.04
C LYS A 51 -3.66 -0.52 -1.46
N VAL A 52 -3.25 0.39 -2.35
CA VAL A 52 -1.87 0.43 -2.88
C VAL A 52 -0.85 0.86 -1.82
N ARG A 53 -1.26 1.59 -0.78
CA ARG A 53 -0.33 2.15 0.23
C ARG A 53 0.05 1.17 1.35
N TRP A 54 -0.52 -0.03 1.37
CA TRP A 54 -0.20 -1.10 2.32
C TRP A 54 0.74 -2.17 1.77
N SER A 55 1.67 -1.81 0.87
CA SER A 55 2.89 -2.62 0.72
C SER A 55 3.77 -2.35 1.94
N GLY A 56 3.40 -2.94 3.08
CA GLY A 56 4.26 -3.03 4.24
C GLY A 56 5.63 -3.49 3.76
N ARG A 57 6.65 -2.66 3.98
CA ARG A 57 8.03 -3.11 3.81
C ARG A 57 8.13 -4.37 4.66
N LEU A 58 8.27 -5.53 4.01
CA LEU A 58 8.43 -6.80 4.71
C LEU A 58 9.54 -6.61 5.75
N PRO A 59 9.30 -6.96 7.03
CA PRO A 59 10.29 -6.73 8.06
C PRO A 59 11.56 -7.46 7.66
N LEU A 60 12.66 -6.71 7.54
CA LEU A 60 13.99 -7.21 7.16
C LEU A 60 14.44 -8.43 7.98
N LYS A 61 13.82 -8.65 9.14
CA LYS A 61 14.01 -9.77 10.07
C LYS A 61 13.76 -11.16 9.43
N GLU A 62 12.80 -11.32 8.53
CA GLU A 62 12.51 -12.66 7.96
C GLU A 62 13.59 -13.14 6.98
N ARG A 63 14.19 -12.23 6.20
CA ARG A 63 15.30 -12.57 5.30
C ARG A 63 16.63 -12.81 6.02
N LEU A 64 16.75 -12.43 7.29
CA LEU A 64 17.98 -12.59 8.06
C LEU A 64 17.95 -13.81 8.98
N GLY A 65 16.77 -14.24 9.45
CA GLY A 65 16.62 -15.39 10.35
C GLY A 65 17.15 -16.71 9.77
N TRP A 66 16.81 -17.06 8.53
CA TRP A 66 17.21 -18.33 7.91
C TRP A 66 18.73 -18.47 7.68
N LYS A 67 19.45 -17.34 7.55
CA LYS A 67 20.92 -17.36 7.42
C LYS A 67 21.60 -17.83 8.70
N PHE A 68 21.03 -17.51 9.88
CA PHE A 68 21.57 -17.99 11.17
C PHE A 68 21.31 -19.48 11.39
N TRP A 69 20.21 -20.03 10.87
CA TRP A 69 19.94 -21.48 10.93
C TRP A 69 20.93 -22.29 10.11
N LEU A 70 21.34 -21.80 8.94
CA LEU A 70 22.33 -22.47 8.09
C LEU A 70 23.73 -22.51 8.72
N THR A 71 24.13 -21.46 9.45
CA THR A 71 25.43 -21.43 10.15
C THR A 71 25.46 -22.31 11.40
N ALA A 72 24.32 -22.48 12.08
CA ALA A 72 24.24 -23.37 13.25
C ALA A 72 24.39 -24.84 12.85
N LEU A 73 23.80 -25.24 11.73
CA LEU A 73 23.89 -26.62 11.23
C LEU A 73 25.29 -26.97 10.72
N SER A 74 26.00 -26.03 10.08
CA SER A 74 27.37 -26.29 9.61
C SER A 74 28.36 -26.44 10.76
N GLY A 75 28.23 -25.63 11.82
CA GLY A 75 29.07 -25.74 13.02
C GLY A 75 28.84 -27.04 13.79
N GLY A 76 27.57 -27.46 13.93
CA GLY A 76 27.21 -28.70 14.62
C GLY A 76 27.76 -29.95 13.93
N ALA A 77 27.68 -30.02 12.60
CA ALA A 77 28.19 -31.16 11.83
C ALA A 77 29.72 -31.29 11.92
N LEU A 78 30.45 -30.17 11.88
CA LEU A 78 31.90 -30.15 12.03
C LEU A 78 32.34 -30.58 13.44
N SER A 79 31.63 -30.10 14.48
CA SER A 79 31.92 -30.50 15.86
C SER A 79 31.65 -31.99 16.10
N TRP A 80 30.58 -32.54 15.51
CA TRP A 80 30.26 -33.96 15.63
C TRP A 80 31.30 -34.85 14.94
N LEU A 81 31.74 -34.47 13.73
CA LEU A 81 32.80 -35.18 13.01
C LEU A 81 34.14 -35.17 13.77
N LEU A 82 34.49 -34.05 14.42
CA LEU A 82 35.73 -33.93 15.18
C LEU A 82 35.72 -34.80 16.45
N LEU A 83 34.57 -34.91 17.13
CA LEU A 83 34.39 -35.82 18.27
C LEU A 83 34.34 -37.30 17.86
N ALA A 84 33.86 -37.61 16.67
CA ALA A 84 33.81 -38.99 16.15
C ALA A 84 35.19 -39.51 15.68
N LEU A 85 36.18 -38.62 15.51
CA LEU A 85 37.54 -38.93 15.05
C LEU A 85 38.59 -38.95 16.18
N LEU A 86 38.20 -38.58 17.41
CA LEU A 86 39.01 -38.61 18.63
C LEU A 86 38.73 -39.90 19.42
#